data_AF-A0A537RJP4-F1
#
_entry.id   AF-A0A537RJP4-F1
#
_cell.length_a   1.000
_cell.length_b   1.000
_cell.length_c   1.000
_cell.angle_alpha   90.00
_cell.angle_beta   90.00
_cell.angle_gamma   90.00
#
_symmetry.space_group_name_H-M   'P 1'
#
loop_
_entity.id
_entity.type
_entity.pdbx_description
1 polymer ?
#
loop_
_entity_poly.entity_id
_entity_poly.type
_entity_poly.pdbx_seq_one_letter_code
_entity_poly.pdbx_strand_id
1 'polypeptide(L)'
;MRQRPRAGVGGGDEITQRVLAGGAALALIPLAFLLRLALGAVSYAAATPGGLFAPMLVLGAQLGFFCGALCRIAFPDLGIAPEAFAVVGMAAFFTGVVQAPVTGIVLVIEMTAGFTMLLPMLAACFAAILVPNLLGSAPIYDSLRQRATRTGDARAKNIH
;
A
#
# COMPACT_ATOMS: atom_id res chain seq x y z
N MET A 1 -19.45 19.28 -20.93
CA MET A 1 -18.15 18.86 -21.49
C MET A 1 -17.87 17.42 -21.04
N ARG A 2 -18.29 16.42 -21.83
CA ARG A 2 -18.17 14.99 -21.52
C ARG A 2 -16.73 14.52 -21.75
N GLN A 3 -16.02 14.11 -20.70
CA GLN A 3 -14.74 13.44 -20.87
C GLN A 3 -14.98 11.97 -21.27
N ARG A 4 -14.35 11.55 -22.37
CA ARG A 4 -14.39 10.19 -22.90
C ARG A 4 -13.57 9.25 -22.00
N PRO A 5 -14.00 8.00 -21.76
CA PRO A 5 -13.17 7.01 -21.11
C PRO A 5 -12.06 6.62 -22.09
N ARG A 6 -10.82 7.02 -21.79
CA ARG A 6 -9.64 6.49 -22.48
C ARG A 6 -9.34 5.12 -21.88
N ALA A 7 -9.80 4.08 -22.57
CA ALA A 7 -9.23 2.75 -22.43
C ALA A 7 -7.77 2.81 -22.91
N GLY A 8 -6.85 2.21 -22.14
CA GLY A 8 -5.49 1.94 -22.61
C GLY A 8 -4.38 2.30 -21.63
N VAL A 9 -4.32 1.64 -20.48
CA VAL A 9 -3.18 0.86 -19.92
C VAL A 9 -3.77 0.12 -18.71
N GLY A 10 -3.58 -1.20 -18.63
CA GLY A 10 -4.09 -2.06 -17.54
C GLY A 10 -3.40 -1.85 -16.19
N GLY A 11 -3.28 -0.60 -15.72
CA GLY A 11 -2.58 -0.21 -14.49
C GLY A 11 -3.32 -0.51 -13.18
N GLY A 12 -4.55 -1.04 -13.25
CA GLY A 12 -5.36 -1.35 -12.08
C GLY A 12 -6.03 -0.15 -11.40
N ASP A 13 -5.79 1.08 -11.86
CA ASP A 13 -6.40 2.30 -11.34
C ASP A 13 -7.92 2.30 -11.41
N GLU A 14 -8.51 1.74 -12.47
CA GLU A 14 -9.97 1.71 -12.65
C GLU A 14 -10.64 0.80 -11.60
N ILE A 15 -10.02 -0.34 -11.28
CA ILE A 15 -10.48 -1.24 -10.22
C ILE A 15 -10.28 -0.57 -8.86
N THR A 16 -9.17 0.15 -8.66
CA THR A 16 -8.90 0.88 -7.41
C THR A 16 -9.93 1.98 -7.19
N GLN A 17 -10.24 2.76 -8.22
CA GLN A 17 -11.26 3.80 -8.17
C GLN A 17 -12.65 3.24 -7.91
N ARG A 18 -13.04 2.12 -8.55
CA ARG A 18 -14.35 1.50 -8.29
C ARG A 18 -14.49 0.96 -6.86
N VAL A 19 -13.39 0.45 -6.30
CA VAL A 19 -13.34 0.00 -4.89
C VAL A 19 -13.41 1.19 -3.93
N LEU A 20 -12.64 2.26 -4.17
CA LEU A 20 -12.60 3.45 -3.31
C LEU A 20 -13.85 4.34 -3.45
N ALA A 21 -14.52 4.35 -4.62
CA ALA A 21 -15.77 5.06 -4.85
C ALA A 21 -16.99 4.33 -4.24
N GLY A 22 -16.79 3.24 -3.48
CA GLY A 22 -17.86 2.50 -2.80
C GLY A 22 -18.76 1.66 -3.73
N GLY A 23 -18.43 1.55 -5.01
CA GLY A 23 -19.22 0.82 -6.01
C GLY A 23 -18.95 -0.69 -6.06
N ALA A 24 -17.86 -1.16 -5.45
CA ALA A 24 -17.54 -2.59 -5.37
C ALA A 24 -18.22 -3.24 -4.16
N ALA A 25 -18.73 -4.46 -4.32
CA ALA A 25 -19.20 -5.26 -3.19
C ALA A 25 -18.06 -5.44 -2.19
N LEU A 26 -18.32 -5.24 -0.90
CA LEU A 26 -17.33 -5.33 0.19
C LEU A 26 -16.54 -6.65 0.15
N ALA A 27 -17.19 -7.73 -0.27
CA ALA A 27 -16.59 -9.06 -0.45
C ALA A 27 -15.53 -9.16 -1.57
N LEU A 28 -15.57 -8.26 -2.57
CA LEU A 28 -14.60 -8.24 -3.67
C LEU A 28 -13.28 -7.54 -3.29
N ILE A 29 -13.27 -6.75 -2.22
CA ILE A 29 -12.09 -5.97 -1.82
C ILE A 29 -10.93 -6.88 -1.38
N PRO A 30 -11.12 -7.89 -0.51
CA PRO A 30 -10.05 -8.83 -0.14
C PRO A 30 -9.51 -9.60 -1.34
N LEU A 31 -10.40 -10.03 -2.25
CA LEU A 31 -10.00 -10.73 -3.47
C LEU A 31 -9.12 -9.84 -4.35
N ALA A 32 -9.52 -8.59 -4.57
CA ALA A 32 -8.76 -7.63 -5.35
C ALA A 32 -7.41 -7.27 -4.69
N PHE A 33 -7.35 -7.23 -3.36
CA PHE A 33 -6.11 -7.03 -2.60
C PHE A 33 -5.14 -8.19 -2.83
N LEU A 34 -5.59 -9.44 -2.66
CA LEU A 34 -4.76 -10.62 -2.86
C LEU A 34 -4.25 -10.72 -4.30
N LEU A 35 -5.12 -10.46 -5.27
CA LEU A 35 -4.74 -10.45 -6.68
C LEU A 35 -3.65 -9.42 -6.97
N ARG A 36 -3.79 -8.18 -6.48
CA ARG A 36 -2.76 -7.14 -6.65
C ARG A 36 -1.45 -7.48 -5.95
N LEU A 37 -1.53 -8.07 -4.76
CA LEU A 37 -0.33 -8.49 -4.03
C LEU A 37 0.43 -9.56 -4.82
N ALA A 38 -0.27 -10.55 -5.37
CA ALA A 38 0.31 -11.60 -6.20
C ALA A 38 0.89 -11.06 -7.51
N LEU A 39 0.10 -10.25 -8.25
CA LEU A 39 0.56 -9.64 -9.50
C LEU A 39 1.75 -8.70 -9.28
N GLY A 40 1.75 -7.93 -8.18
CA GLY A 40 2.86 -7.06 -7.81
C GLY A 40 4.14 -7.86 -7.55
N ALA A 41 4.05 -8.97 -6.83
CA ALA A 41 5.19 -9.86 -6.61
C ALA A 41 5.73 -10.48 -7.91
N VAL A 42 4.83 -10.91 -8.81
CA VAL A 42 5.20 -11.45 -10.13
C VAL A 42 5.86 -10.39 -11.00
N SER A 43 5.30 -9.18 -11.09
CA SER A 43 5.89 -8.08 -11.85
C SER A 43 7.27 -7.69 -11.32
N TYR A 44 7.44 -7.65 -9.99
CA TYR A 44 8.74 -7.40 -9.38
C TYR A 44 9.76 -8.51 -9.72
N ALA A 45 9.34 -9.78 -9.67
CA ALA A 45 10.18 -10.91 -10.06
C ALA A 45 10.56 -10.89 -11.55
N ALA A 46 9.68 -10.37 -12.41
CA ALA A 46 9.93 -10.18 -13.84
C ALA A 46 10.90 -9.02 -14.14
N ALA A 47 11.45 -8.35 -13.11
CA ALA A 47 12.38 -7.22 -13.23
C ALA A 47 11.88 -6.09 -14.16
N THR A 48 10.55 -5.93 -14.26
CA THR A 48 9.96 -4.86 -15.06
C THR A 48 10.40 -3.50 -14.48
N PRO A 49 10.76 -2.50 -15.31
CA PRO A 49 11.12 -1.18 -14.83
C PRO A 49 9.92 -0.57 -14.08
N GLY A 50 9.99 -0.50 -12.76
CA GLY A 50 8.89 -0.01 -11.93
C GLY A 50 9.24 0.07 -10.45
N GLY A 51 8.67 1.05 -9.75
CA GLY A 51 8.85 1.23 -8.31
C GLY A 51 7.80 0.46 -7.49
N LEU A 52 8.17 0.04 -6.28
CA LEU A 52 7.25 -0.62 -5.33
C LEU A 52 6.32 0.36 -4.61
N PHE A 53 6.58 1.67 -4.69
CA PHE A 53 5.86 2.70 -3.93
C PHE A 53 4.35 2.76 -4.24
N ALA A 54 3.99 3.00 -5.50
CA ALA A 54 2.61 3.10 -5.93
C ALA A 54 1.76 1.85 -5.61
N PRO A 55 2.20 0.62 -5.92
CA PRO A 55 1.41 -0.56 -5.59
C PRO A 55 1.24 -0.78 -4.08
N MET A 56 2.24 -0.44 -3.25
CA MET A 56 2.10 -0.52 -1.79
C MET A 56 1.02 0.44 -1.26
N LEU A 57 0.95 1.66 -1.80
CA LEU A 57 -0.06 2.63 -1.38
C LEU A 57 -1.47 2.19 -1.76
N VAL A 58 -1.64 1.65 -2.98
CA VAL A 58 -2.93 1.09 -3.43
C VAL A 58 -3.38 -0.05 -2.52
N LEU A 59 -2.49 -0.97 -2.18
CA LEU A 59 -2.77 -2.07 -1.25
C LEU A 59 -3.18 -1.54 0.14
N GLY A 60 -2.45 -0.55 0.65
CA GLY A 60 -2.79 0.13 1.91
C GLY A 60 -4.15 0.82 1.87
N ALA A 61 -4.50 1.49 0.77
CA ALA A 61 -5.80 2.13 0.58
C ALA A 61 -6.93 1.11 0.59
N GLN A 62 -6.76 -0.02 -0.10
CA GLN A 62 -7.75 -1.10 -0.12
C GLN A 62 -7.97 -1.73 1.26
N LEU A 63 -6.88 -2.01 1.98
CA LEU A 63 -6.95 -2.58 3.32
C LEU A 63 -7.59 -1.61 4.32
N GLY A 64 -7.20 -0.34 4.27
CA GLY A 64 -7.77 0.73 5.07
C GLY A 64 -9.26 0.91 4.80
N PHE A 65 -9.65 1.03 3.53
CA PHE A 65 -11.06 1.15 3.14
C PHE A 65 -11.89 -0.04 3.62
N PHE A 66 -11.37 -1.26 3.46
CA PHE A 66 -12.04 -2.47 3.93
C PHE A 66 -12.26 -2.44 5.45
N CYS A 67 -11.23 -2.07 6.22
CA CYS A 67 -11.35 -1.89 7.67
C CYS A 67 -12.38 -0.81 8.04
N GLY A 68 -12.32 0.36 7.41
CA GLY A 68 -13.28 1.45 7.65
C GLY A 68 -14.72 1.07 7.29
N ALA A 69 -14.91 0.29 6.22
CA ALA A 69 -16.23 -0.22 5.84
C ALA A 69 -16.78 -1.23 6.86
N LEU A 70 -15.93 -2.10 7.41
CA LEU A 70 -16.31 -2.98 8.52
C LEU A 70 -16.65 -2.18 9.79
N CYS A 71 -15.85 -1.17 10.13
CA CYS A 71 -16.12 -0.29 11.26
C CYS A 71 -17.47 0.45 11.08
N ARG A 72 -17.78 0.92 9.88
CA ARG A 72 -19.07 1.55 9.59
C ARG A 72 -20.26 0.61 9.80
N ILE A 73 -20.11 -0.67 9.46
CA ILE A 73 -21.16 -1.68 9.68
C ILE A 73 -21.30 -1.99 11.18
N ALA A 74 -20.18 -2.10 11.90
CA ALA A 74 -20.18 -2.39 13.33
C ALA A 74 -20.67 -1.22 14.21
N PHE A 75 -20.41 0.02 13.77
CA PHE A 75 -20.69 1.25 14.50
C PHE A 75 -21.40 2.28 13.60
N PRO A 76 -22.68 2.03 13.21
CA PRO A 76 -23.39 2.87 12.24
C PRO A 76 -23.62 4.31 12.74
N ASP A 77 -23.76 4.50 14.06
CA ASP A 77 -24.07 5.80 14.66
C ASP A 77 -22.87 6.77 14.71
N LEU A 78 -21.66 6.30 14.41
CA LEU A 78 -20.43 7.10 14.50
C LEU A 78 -20.12 7.91 13.23
N GLY A 79 -20.92 7.79 12.17
CA GLY A 79 -20.71 8.55 10.93
C GLY A 79 -19.37 8.24 10.24
N ILE A 80 -18.90 7.00 10.34
CA ILE A 80 -17.58 6.57 9.85
C ILE A 80 -17.51 6.67 8.33
N ALA A 81 -16.51 7.40 7.83
CA ALA A 81 -16.15 7.51 6.42
C ALA A 81 -15.04 6.51 6.06
N PRO A 82 -15.32 5.41 5.33
CA PRO A 82 -14.30 4.42 4.95
C PRO A 82 -13.14 4.99 4.14
N GLU A 83 -13.37 6.09 3.42
CA GLU A 83 -12.36 6.81 2.63
C GLU A 83 -11.26 7.40 3.53
N ALA A 84 -11.61 7.87 4.73
CA ALA A 84 -10.62 8.36 5.70
C ALA A 84 -9.69 7.23 6.15
N PHE A 85 -10.23 6.03 6.35
CA PHE A 85 -9.44 4.85 6.70
C PHE A 85 -8.55 4.40 5.53
N ALA A 86 -8.98 4.60 4.28
CA ALA A 86 -8.14 4.33 3.12
C ALA A 86 -6.87 5.19 3.15
N VAL A 87 -7.01 6.50 3.39
CA VAL A 87 -5.87 7.44 3.50
C VAL A 87 -4.92 7.03 4.63
N VAL A 88 -5.46 6.71 5.81
CA VAL A 88 -4.65 6.23 6.94
C VAL A 88 -3.95 4.90 6.61
N GLY A 89 -4.66 3.99 5.95
CA GLY A 89 -4.14 2.69 5.52
C GLY A 89 -3.00 2.80 4.52
N MET A 90 -3.01 3.79 3.62
CA MET A 90 -1.91 4.06 2.69
C MET A 90 -0.60 4.30 3.44
N ALA A 91 -0.60 5.23 4.41
CA ALA A 91 0.58 5.60 5.18
C ALA A 91 1.04 4.46 6.10
N ALA A 92 0.10 3.80 6.78
CA ALA A 92 0.37 2.72 7.72
C ALA A 92 0.97 1.49 7.01
N PHE A 93 0.39 1.06 5.88
CA PHE A 93 0.90 -0.09 5.13
C PHE A 93 2.30 0.18 4.58
N PHE A 94 2.52 1.37 4.00
CA PHE A 94 3.84 1.79 3.55
C PHE A 94 4.87 1.75 4.70
N THR A 95 4.48 2.28 5.86
CA THR A 95 5.34 2.31 7.05
C THR A 95 5.66 0.92 7.57
N GLY A 96 4.69 0.00 7.59
CA GLY A 96 4.94 -1.38 8.02
C GLY A 96 5.94 -2.12 7.14
N VAL A 97 5.97 -1.82 5.84
CA VAL A 97 6.88 -2.49 4.88
C VAL A 97 8.25 -1.81 4.81
N VAL A 98 8.27 -0.48 4.76
CA VAL A 98 9.48 0.33 4.54
C VAL A 98 10.15 0.76 5.84
N GLN A 99 9.42 0.74 6.95
CA GLN A 99 9.87 1.21 8.26
C GLN A 99 10.31 2.69 8.28
N ALA A 100 9.68 3.51 7.42
CA ALA A 100 9.93 4.94 7.31
C ALA A 100 8.62 5.75 7.49
N PRO A 101 8.18 6.01 8.75
CA PRO A 101 6.88 6.61 9.04
C PRO A 101 6.73 8.03 8.49
N VAL A 102 7.74 8.88 8.69
CA VAL A 102 7.71 10.28 8.22
C VAL A 102 7.61 10.35 6.70
N THR A 103 8.38 9.52 5.99
CA THR A 103 8.34 9.43 4.53
C THR A 103 6.98 8.99 4.01
N GLY A 104 6.37 7.98 4.65
CA GLY A 104 5.04 7.50 4.28
C GLY A 104 3.96 8.57 4.45
N ILE A 105 3.98 9.27 5.58
CA ILE A 105 3.02 10.33 5.89
C ILE A 105 3.15 11.48 4.90
N VAL A 106 4.36 11.98 4.65
CA VAL A 106 4.60 13.07 3.69
C VAL A 106 4.11 12.68 2.31
N LEU A 107 4.42 11.46 1.86
CA LEU A 107 3.97 10.97 0.56
C LEU A 107 2.44 10.98 0.45
N VAL A 108 1.74 10.46 1.44
CA VAL A 108 0.28 10.42 1.43
C VAL A 108 -0.31 11.84 1.46
N ILE A 109 0.23 12.73 2.30
CA ILE A 109 -0.20 14.14 2.35
C ILE A 109 -0.07 14.82 1.00
N GLU A 110 1.06 14.62 0.30
CA GLU A 110 1.28 15.17 -1.04
C GLU A 110 0.25 14.64 -2.05
N MET A 111 -0.06 13.34 -2.00
CA MET A 111 -1.04 12.73 -2.91
C MET A 111 -2.49 13.14 -2.61
N THR A 112 -2.84 13.35 -1.34
CA THR A 112 -4.20 13.73 -0.92
C THR A 112 -4.39 15.24 -0.78
N ALA A 113 -3.31 16.02 -0.92
CA ALA A 113 -3.27 17.48 -0.74
C ALA A 113 -3.93 17.96 0.57
N GLY A 114 -3.75 17.21 1.68
CA GLY A 114 -4.49 17.45 2.91
C GLY A 114 -3.81 16.96 4.18
N PHE A 115 -3.86 17.77 5.23
CA PHE A 115 -3.26 17.49 6.55
C PHE A 115 -4.27 17.00 7.61
N THR A 116 -5.55 16.96 7.26
CA THR A 116 -6.64 16.67 8.22
C THR A 116 -6.49 15.32 8.93
N MET A 117 -5.84 14.35 8.28
CA MET A 117 -5.66 12.98 8.81
C MET A 117 -4.26 12.75 9.40
N LEU A 118 -3.46 13.80 9.65
CA LEU A 118 -2.07 13.66 10.11
C LEU A 118 -1.96 12.91 11.44
N LEU A 119 -2.79 13.25 12.42
CA LEU A 119 -2.75 12.62 13.74
C LEU A 119 -3.18 11.13 13.68
N PRO A 120 -4.29 10.75 13.00
CA PRO A 120 -4.61 9.35 12.72
C PRO A 120 -3.51 8.58 11.99
N MET A 121 -2.89 9.19 10.97
CA MET A 121 -1.79 8.58 10.22
C MET A 121 -0.60 8.29 11.12
N LEU A 122 -0.18 9.24 11.96
CA LEU A 122 0.92 9.02 12.92
C LEU A 122 0.63 7.82 13.82
N ALA A 123 -0.55 7.80 14.45
CA ALA A 123 -0.94 6.70 15.34
C ALA A 123 -0.89 5.34 14.63
N ALA A 124 -1.47 5.26 13.42
CA ALA A 124 -1.47 4.04 12.63
C ALA A 124 -0.07 3.62 12.15
N CYS A 125 0.78 4.57 11.75
CA CYS A 125 2.17 4.32 11.36
C CYS A 125 3.00 3.76 12.52
N PHE A 126 2.87 4.32 13.72
CA PHE A 126 3.55 3.80 14.92
C PHE A 126 3.03 2.43 15.33
N ALA A 127 1.73 2.17 15.21
CA ALA A 127 1.19 0.83 15.42
C ALA A 127 1.72 -0.17 14.37
N ALA A 128 1.80 0.26 13.10
CA ALA A 128 2.25 -0.57 12.00
C ALA A 128 3.73 -0.95 12.09
N ILE A 129 4.59 -0.07 12.62
CA ILE A 129 6.03 -0.36 12.78
C ILE A 129 6.31 -1.29 13.97
N LEU A 130 5.40 -1.37 14.94
CA LEU A 130 5.57 -2.22 16.11
C LEU A 130 5.58 -3.71 15.73
N VAL A 131 4.72 -4.12 14.79
CA VAL A 131 4.61 -5.53 14.37
C VAL A 131 5.91 -6.06 13.73
N PRO A 132 6.51 -5.40 12.71
CA PRO A 132 7.81 -5.79 12.18
C PRO A 132 8.92 -5.79 13.22
N ASN A 133 8.94 -4.82 14.14
CA ASN A 133 9.94 -4.73 15.20
C ASN A 133 9.86 -5.93 16.16
N LEU A 134 8.65 -6.32 16.56
CA LEU A 134 8.43 -7.49 17.42
C LEU A 134 8.79 -8.81 16.72
N LEU A 135 8.59 -8.88 15.41
CA LEU A 135 8.93 -10.04 14.59
C LEU A 135 10.39 -10.07 14.13
N GLY A 136 11.21 -9.06 14.47
CA GLY A 136 12.60 -8.96 14.02
C GLY A 136 12.77 -8.86 12.50
N SER A 137 11.76 -8.34 11.80
CA SER A 137 11.76 -8.23 10.34
C SER A 137 12.54 -7.01 9.88
N ALA A 138 13.53 -7.20 8.99
CA ALA A 138 14.29 -6.10 8.42
C ALA A 138 13.45 -5.28 7.42
N PRO A 139 13.72 -3.96 7.26
CA PRO A 139 13.10 -3.15 6.23
C PRO A 139 13.26 -3.77 4.83
N ILE A 140 12.27 -3.56 3.96
CA ILE A 140 12.30 -4.15 2.61
C ILE A 140 13.55 -3.73 1.82
N TYR A 141 13.96 -2.46 1.92
CA TYR A 141 15.12 -1.96 1.18
C TYR A 141 16.45 -2.54 1.68
N ASP A 142 16.57 -2.81 2.97
CA ASP A 142 17.75 -3.50 3.53
C ASP A 142 17.81 -4.95 3.05
N SER A 143 16.67 -5.63 3.02
CA SER A 143 16.55 -7.00 2.50
C SER A 143 16.95 -7.07 1.03
N LEU A 144 16.54 -6.09 0.22
CA LEU A 144 16.93 -5.99 -1.19
C LEU A 144 18.43 -5.69 -1.35
N ARG A 145 18.98 -4.78 -0.54
CA ARG A 145 20.42 -4.46 -0.54
C ARG A 145 21.27 -5.70 -0.21
N GLN A 146 20.88 -6.49 0.79
CA GLN A 146 21.58 -7.72 1.16
C GLN A 146 21.54 -8.79 0.06
N ARG A 147 20.43 -8.89 -0.69
CA ARG A 147 20.35 -9.80 -1.85
C ARG A 147 21.26 -9.36 -2.98
N ALA A 148 21.34 -8.06 -3.24
CA ALA A 148 22.22 -7.51 -4.27
C ALA A 148 23.71 -7.78 -3.95
N THR A 149 24.13 -7.57 -2.71
CA THR A 149 25.52 -7.85 -2.29
C THR A 149 25.85 -9.34 -2.34
N ARG A 150 24.96 -10.23 -1.86
CA ARG A 150 25.14 -11.70 -1.98
C ARG A 150 25.30 -12.17 -3.43
N THR A 151 24.52 -11.59 -4.35
CA THR A 151 24.60 -11.96 -5.77
C THR A 151 25.91 -11.52 -6.40
N GLY A 152 26.42 -10.33 -6.04
CA GLY A 152 27.73 -9.83 -6.49
C GLY A 152 28.89 -10.70 -6.01
N ASP A 153 28.85 -11.12 -4.74
CA ASP A 153 29.89 -11.94 -4.11
C ASP A 153 29.93 -13.37 -4.70
N ALA A 154 28.76 -13.96 -4.95
CA ALA A 154 28.63 -15.24 -5.64
C ALA A 154 29.15 -15.20 -7.08
N ARG A 155 28.98 -14.06 -7.76
CA ARG A 155 29.49 -13.86 -9.13
C ARG A 155 31.01 -13.70 -9.13
N ALA A 156 31.59 -12.98 -8.17
CA ALA A 156 33.04 -12.80 -8.04
C ALA A 156 33.77 -14.11 -7.74
N LYS A 157 33.17 -15.00 -6.92
CA LYS A 157 33.74 -16.30 -6.58
C LYS A 157 33.74 -17.32 -7.74
N ASN A 158 32.98 -17.07 -8.81
CA ASN A 158 32.86 -17.96 -9.97
C ASN A 158 33.79 -17.57 -11.14
N ILE A 159 34.66 -16.58 -10.96
CA ILE A 159 35.60 -16.06 -11.96
C ILE A 159 37.06 -16.42 -11.59
N HIS A 160 37.25 -17.17 -10.50
CA HIS A 160 38.51 -17.78 -10.07
C HIS A 160 38.37 -19.30 -10.08
#